data_AF-A0A1I6HQE2-F1
#
_entry.id   AF-A0A1I6HQE2-F1
#
_cell.length_a   1.000
_cell.length_b   1.000
_cell.length_c   1.000
_cell.angle_alpha   90.00
_cell.angle_beta   90.00
_cell.angle_gamma   90.00
#
_symmetry.space_group_name_H-M   'P 1'
#
loop_
_entity.id
_entity.type
_entity.pdbx_description
1 polymer ?
#
loop_
_entity_poly.entity_id
_entity_poly.type
_entity_poly.pdbx_seq_one_letter_code
_entity_poly.pdbx_strand_id
1 'polypeptide(L)' 'MLNCLSLGMTAPEFTYNTTFGPVSMSDYKGKWLIFFSHPGDFTPVTID' A
#
# COMPACT_ATOMS: atom_id res chain seq x y z
N MET A 1 -6.57 14.48 16.95
CA MET A 1 -5.44 14.80 16.06
C MET A 1 -5.25 13.64 15.11
N LEU A 2 -5.20 13.89 13.80
CA LEU A 2 -4.86 12.86 12.81
C LEU A 2 -3.39 12.48 12.98
N ASN A 3 -3.10 11.18 13.11
CA ASN A 3 -1.75 10.65 13.24
C ASN A 3 -1.27 10.23 11.84
N CYS A 4 -0.49 11.09 11.20
CA CYS A 4 0.09 10.79 9.89
C CYS A 4 1.36 9.94 10.03
N LEU A 5 1.63 9.11 9.02
CA LEU A 5 2.88 8.36 8.96
C LEU A 5 4.07 9.32 8.86
N SER A 6 5.12 9.03 9.62
CA SER A 6 6.37 9.77 9.62
C SER A 6 7.54 8.87 9.21
N LEU A 7 8.61 9.48 8.71
CA LEU A 7 9.81 8.75 8.31
C LEU A 7 10.42 7.99 9.50
N GLY A 8 10.91 6.78 9.25
CA GLY A 8 11.52 5.91 10.25
C GLY A 8 10.52 5.14 11.12
N MET A 9 9.22 5.39 10.98
CA MET A 9 8.19 4.58 11.65
C MET A 9 8.05 3.21 10.98
N THR A 10 7.80 2.18 11.79
CA THR A 10 7.33 0.89 11.28
C THR A 10 6.02 1.11 10.53
N ALA A 11 5.93 0.60 9.30
CA ALA A 11 4.71 0.64 8.52
C ALA A 11 3.58 -0.09 9.27
N PRO A 12 2.32 0.40 9.20
CA PRO A 12 1.19 -0.30 9.79
C PRO A 12 1.01 -1.70 9.17
N GLU A 13 0.68 -2.67 10.00
CA GLU A 13 0.27 -3.99 9.52
C GLU A 13 -1.04 -3.89 8.75
N PHE A 14 -1.14 -4.61 7.63
CA PHE A 14 -2.38 -4.72 6.87
C PHE A 14 -2.53 -6.12 6.26
N THR A 15 -3.80 -6.50 6.10
CA THR A 15 -4.25 -7.61 5.26
C THR A 15 -5.33 -7.06 4.35
N TYR A 16 -5.19 -7.28 3.04
CA TYR A 16 -6.11 -6.73 2.05
C TYR A 16 -6.35 -7.68 0.89
N ASN A 17 -7.53 -7.57 0.27
CA ASN A 17 -7.88 -8.32 -0.93
C ASN A 17 -7.33 -7.60 -2.16
N THR A 18 -6.42 -8.24 -2.88
CA THR A 18 -5.85 -7.71 -4.13
C THR A 18 -6.42 -8.44 -5.34
N THR A 19 -6.11 -7.94 -6.53
CA THR A 19 -6.39 -8.63 -7.80
C THR A 19 -5.70 -9.98 -7.93
N PHE A 20 -4.67 -10.25 -7.12
CA PHE A 20 -3.97 -11.53 -7.03
C PHE A 20 -4.44 -12.39 -5.85
N GLY A 21 -5.52 -12.01 -5.18
CA GLY A 21 -6.02 -12.65 -3.96
C GLY A 21 -5.63 -11.92 -2.68
N PRO A 22 -5.96 -12.48 -1.50
CA PRO A 22 -5.63 -11.86 -0.22
C PRO A 22 -4.12 -11.87 0.03
N VAL A 23 -3.59 -10.74 0.51
CA VAL A 23 -2.17 -10.60 0.89
C VAL A 23 -2.05 -9.90 2.24
N SER A 24 -0.97 -10.19 2.97
CA SER A 24 -0.60 -9.53 4.23
C SER A 24 0.82 -8.99 4.17
N MET A 25 1.12 -7.98 5.01
CA MET A 25 2.47 -7.40 5.07
C MET A 25 3.56 -8.44 5.38
N SER A 26 3.23 -9.47 6.16
CA SER A 26 4.11 -10.61 6.48
C SER A 26 4.58 -11.40 5.26
N ASP A 27 3.79 -11.43 4.18
CA ASP A 27 4.09 -12.20 2.97
C ASP A 27 5.31 -11.63 2.22
N TYR A 28 5.64 -10.36 2.50
CA TYR A 28 6.75 -9.63 1.87
C TYR A 28 7.98 -9.46 2.79
N LYS A 29 8.03 -10.18 3.92
CA LYS A 29 9.13 -10.06 4.90
C LYS A 29 10.50 -10.25 4.26
N GLY A 30 11.42 -9.33 4.56
CA GLY A 30 12.79 -9.34 4.03
C GLY A 30 12.95 -8.72 2.64
N LYS A 31 11.89 -8.13 2.08
CA LYS A 31 11.93 -7.37 0.83
C LYS A 31 11.59 -5.90 1.09
N TRP A 32 12.10 -5.02 0.23
CA TRP A 32 11.59 -3.65 0.14
C TRP A 32 10.24 -3.67 -0.57
N LEU A 33 9.27 -2.93 -0.02
CA LEU A 33 7.94 -2.78 -0.58
C LEU A 33 7.64 -1.30 -0.79
N ILE A 34 7.08 -0.95 -1.95
CA ILE A 34 6.59 0.39 -2.25
C ILE A 34 5.07 0.33 -2.28
N PHE A 35 4.43 1.06 -1.38
CA PHE A 35 2.98 1.24 -1.38
C PHE A 35 2.65 2.57 -2.05
N PHE A 36 1.75 2.54 -3.03
CA PHE A 36 1.26 3.74 -3.70
C PHE A 36 -0.25 3.60 -3.92
N SER A 37 -0.93 4.74 -4.00
CA SER A 37 -2.34 4.81 -4.35
C SER A 37 -2.52 5.78 -5.53
N HIS A 38 -3.58 5.55 -6.29
CA HIS A 38 -4.07 6.48 -7.31
C HIS A 38 -5.52 6.85 -6.95
N PRO A 39 -6.04 8.00 -7.42
CA PRO A 39 -7.34 8.52 -6.97
C PRO A 39 -8.54 7.71 -7.45
N GLY A 40 -8.40 6.97 -8.55
CA GLY A 40 -9.44 6.10 -9.09
C GLY A 40 -9.01 5.43 -10.39
N ASP A 41 -9.62 4.28 -10.69
CA ASP A 41 -9.41 3.56 -11.94
C ASP A 41 -9.94 4.36 -13.13
N PHE A 42 -9.29 4.19 -14.29
CA PHE A 42 -9.67 4.79 -15.57
C PHE A 42 -9.76 6.34 -15.59
N THR A 43 -9.00 7.01 -14.72
CA THR A 43 -8.81 8.46 -14.79
C THR A 43 -7.63 8.79 -15.72
N PRO A 44 -7.60 9.97 -16.39
CA PRO A 44 -6.52 10.31 -17.34
C PRO A 44 -5.11 10.10 -16.76
N VAL A 45 -4.87 10.63 -15.55
CA VAL A 45 -3.59 10.48 -14.82
C VAL A 45 -3.19 9.03 -14.52
N THR A 46 -4.14 8.10 -14.50
CA THR A 46 -3.88 6.68 -14.17
C THR A 46 -3.76 5.80 -15.43
N ILE A 47 -4.22 6.28 -16.59
CA ILE A 47 -4.11 5.57 -17.88
C ILE A 47 -2.93 6.09 -18.71
N ASP A 48 -2.66 7.41 -18.62
CA ASP A 48 -1.52 8.07 -19.27
C ASP A 48 -0.20 7.74 -18.56
#